data_AF-A0A836XG32-F1
#
_entry.id   AF-A0A836XG32-F1
#
_cell.length_a   1.000
_cell.length_b   1.000
_cell.length_c   1.000
_cell.angle_alpha   90.00
_cell.angle_beta   90.00
_cell.angle_gamma   90.00
#
_symmetry.space_group_name_H-M   'P 1'
#
loop_
_entity.id
_entity.type
_entity.pdbx_description
1 polymer ?
#
loop_
_entity_poly.entity_id
_entity_poly.type
_entity_poly.pdbx_seq_one_letter_code
_entity_poly.pdbx_strand_id
1 'polypeptide(L)' 'MPQEIVSRLTEAAPGSTIILFGSQARGDARRNSDLDILVLASGTVKDTLLILQEMFTP' A
#
# COMPACT_ATOMS: atom_id res chain seq x y z
N MET A 1 3.54 -4.05 10.33
CA MET A 1 2.09 -4.13 10.65
C MET A 1 1.31 -3.37 9.58
N PRO A 2 0.06 -3.75 9.22
CA PRO A 2 -0.68 -3.14 8.11
C PRO A 2 -0.77 -1.61 8.19
N GLN A 3 -0.92 -1.06 9.40
CA GLN A 3 -0.97 0.39 9.65
C GLN A 3 0.31 1.13 9.24
N GLU A 4 1.47 0.52 9.43
CA GLU A 4 2.75 1.16 9.06
C GLU A 4 2.91 1.24 7.55
N ILE A 5 2.48 0.20 6.83
CA ILE A 5 2.51 0.19 5.37
C ILE A 5 1.55 1.25 4.81
N VAL A 6 0.34 1.34 5.36
CA VAL A 6 -0.63 2.39 4.99
C VAL A 6 -0.09 3.78 5.27
N SER A 7 0.56 4.00 6.42
CA SER A 7 1.18 5.30 6.77
C SER A 7 2.23 5.70 5.73
N ARG A 8 3.18 4.80 5.43
CA ARG A 8 4.25 5.07 4.46
C ARG A 8 3.69 5.31 3.05
N LEU A 9 2.66 4.55 2.64
CA LEU A 9 2.01 4.75 1.34
C LEU A 9 1.32 6.12 1.25
N THR A 10 0.71 6.57 2.36
CA THR A 10 0.05 7.87 2.43
C THR A 10 1.06 9.02 2.33
N GLU A 11 2.22 8.88 2.99
CA GLU A 11 3.31 9.84 2.94
C GLU A 11 3.94 9.92 1.55
N ALA A 12 4.18 8.76 0.93
CA ALA A 12 4.88 8.66 -0.34
C ALA A 12 3.99 9.04 -1.53
N ALA A 13 2.66 8.80 -1.44
CA ALA A 13 1.68 9.20 -2.44
C ALA A 13 0.55 10.06 -1.83
N PRO A 14 0.82 11.34 -1.50
CA PRO A 14 -0.19 12.24 -0.96
C PRO A 14 -1.41 12.38 -1.87
N GLY A 15 -2.61 12.33 -1.27
CA GLY A 15 -3.89 12.45 -2.01
C GLY A 15 -4.31 11.18 -2.74
N SER A 16 -3.56 10.07 -2.63
CA SER A 16 -4.00 8.77 -3.11
C SER A 16 -5.10 8.18 -2.22
N THR A 17 -5.97 7.35 -2.80
CA THR A 17 -6.89 6.51 -2.04
C THR A 17 -6.28 5.13 -1.90
N ILE A 18 -6.11 4.68 -0.66
CA ILE A 18 -5.52 3.39 -0.32
C ILE A 18 -6.63 2.46 0.17
N ILE A 19 -6.78 1.32 -0.48
CA ILE A 19 -7.80 0.31 -0.14
C ILE A 19 -7.09 -0.97 0.28
N LEU A 20 -7.37 -1.41 1.51
CA LEU A 20 -6.98 -2.72 2.02
C LEU A 20 -8.00 -3.75 1.56
N PHE A 21 -7.54 -4.86 0.97
CA PHE A 21 -8.40 -5.98 0.61
C PHE A 21 -7.77 -7.31 1.03
N GLY A 22 -8.36 -8.41 0.58
CA GLY A 22 -7.86 -9.74 0.88
C GLY A 22 -8.06 -10.13 2.34
N SER A 23 -7.14 -10.94 2.85
CA SER A 23 -7.35 -11.65 4.12
C SER A 23 -7.37 -10.74 5.35
N GLN A 24 -6.57 -9.67 5.31
CA GLN A 24 -6.50 -8.68 6.37
C GLN A 24 -7.81 -7.87 6.47
N ALA A 25 -8.44 -7.55 5.34
CA ALA A 25 -9.72 -6.86 5.32
C ALA A 25 -10.89 -7.73 5.80
N ARG A 26 -10.84 -9.04 5.55
CA ARG A 26 -11.89 -9.98 5.99
C ARG A 26 -11.72 -10.46 7.43
N GLY A 27 -10.55 -10.26 8.03
CA GLY A 27 -10.22 -10.76 9.36
C GLY A 27 -9.88 -12.26 9.41
N ASP A 28 -9.58 -12.88 8.26
CA ASP A 28 -9.14 -14.28 8.16
C ASP A 28 -7.61 -14.43 7.98
N ALA A 29 -6.88 -13.32 8.10
CA ALA A 29 -5.42 -13.29 7.99
C ALA A 29 -4.72 -14.10 9.10
N ARG A 30 -3.68 -14.84 8.70
CA ARG A 30 -2.75 -15.55 9.58
C ARG A 30 -1.48 -14.72 9.77
N ARG A 31 -0.63 -15.12 10.73
CA ARG A 31 0.62 -14.42 11.05
C ARG A 31 1.53 -14.16 9.84
N ASN A 32 1.53 -15.09 8.87
CA ASN A 32 2.33 -15.04 7.66
C ASN A 32 1.50 -14.76 6.40
N SER A 33 0.27 -14.28 6.55
CA SER A 33 -0.52 -13.86 5.41
C SER A 33 0.08 -12.63 4.76
N ASP A 34 0.03 -12.60 3.43
CA ASP A 34 0.37 -11.43 2.63
C ASP A 34 -0.58 -10.25 2.93
N LEU A 35 -0.19 -9.07 2.46
CA LEU A 35 -0.97 -7.85 2.57
C LEU A 35 -1.37 -7.37 1.17
N ASP A 36 -2.66 -7.38 0.89
CA ASP A 36 -3.21 -6.97 -0.40
C ASP A 36 -3.69 -5.50 -0.36
N ILE A 37 -3.08 -4.63 -1.15
CA ILE A 37 -3.38 -3.19 -1.18
C ILE A 37 -3.59 -2.71 -2.62
N LEU A 38 -4.61 -1.87 -2.81
CA LEU A 38 -4.84 -1.11 -4.04
C LEU A 38 -4.59 0.38 -3.75
N VAL A 39 -3.76 1.01 -4.58
CA VAL A 39 -3.48 2.46 -4.52
C VAL A 39 -4.07 3.13 -5.75
N LEU A 40 -5.02 4.03 -5.54
CA LEU A 40 -5.58 4.90 -6.58
C LEU A 40 -4.93 6.27 -6.45
N ALA A 41 -4.03 6.60 -7.38
CA ALA A 41 -3.33 7.88 -7.41
C ALA A 41 -3.69 8.67 -8.68
N SER A 42 -3.60 9.99 -8.60
CA SER A 42 -3.66 10.87 -9.77
C SER A 42 -2.29 10.96 -10.42
N GLY A 43 -2.21 11.04 -11.75
CA GLY A 43 -0.94 11.12 -12.49
C GLY A 43 -0.64 9.83 -13.26
N THR A 44 0.63 9.59 -13.60
CA THR A 44 1.01 8.40 -14.37
C THR A 44 1.33 7.22 -13.47
N VAL A 45 1.11 6.01 -14.00
CA VAL A 45 1.51 4.75 -13.35
C VAL A 45 3.02 4.76 -13.03
N LYS A 46 3.83 5.43 -13.85
CA LYS A 46 5.29 5.49 -13.69
C LYS A 46 5.70 6.30 -12.45
N ASP A 47 5.00 7.40 -12.17
CA ASP A 47 5.23 8.23 -10.97
C ASP A 47 4.88 7.43 -9.71
N THR A 48 3.78 6.66 -9.75
CA THR A 48 3.36 5.79 -8.65
C THR A 48 4.33 4.64 -8.43
N LEU A 49 4.86 4.03 -9.49
CA LEU A 49 5.81 2.93 -9.39
C LEU A 49 7.17 3.37 -8.82
N LEU A 50 7.64 4.57 -9.15
CA LEU A 50 8.90 5.10 -8.62
C LEU A 50 8.82 5.26 -7.10
N ILE A 51 7.70 5.81 -6.62
CA ILE A 51 7.40 5.96 -5.19
C ILE A 51 7.39 4.60 -4.48
N LEU A 52 6.73 3.59 -5.05
CA LEU A 52 6.71 2.26 -4.48
C LEU A 52 8.10 1.61 -4.46
N GLN A 53 8.91 1.79 -5.51
CA GLN A 53 10.27 1.27 -5.56
C GLN A 53 11.16 1.90 -4.48
N GLU A 54 11.09 3.21 -4.27
CA GLU A 54 11.82 3.91 -3.22
C GLU A 54 11.41 3.42 -1.82
N MET A 55 10.12 3.15 -1.60
CA MET A 55 9.61 2.64 -0.32
C MET A 55 10.09 1.21 0.04
N PHE A 56 10.36 0.37 -0.95
CA PHE A 56 10.78 -1.02 -0.75
C PHE A 56 12.29 -1.24 -0.94
N THR A 57 13.04 -0.18 -1.22
CA THR A 57 14.50 -0.22 -1.25
C THR A 57 15.04 0.06 0.16
N PRO A 58 15.95 -0.77 0.70
CA PRO A 58 16.49 -0.61 2.06
C PRO A 58 17.34 0.65 2.22
#